data_AF-A0A9E1UB43-F1
#
_entry.id   AF-A0A9E1UB43-F1
#
_cell.length_a   1.000
_cell.length_b   1.000
_cell.length_c   1.000
_cell.angle_alpha   90.00
_cell.angle_beta   90.00
_cell.angle_gamma   90.00
#
_symmetry.space_group_name_H-M   'P 1'
#
loop_
_entity.id
_entity.type
_entity.pdbx_description
1 polymer ?
#
loop_
_entity_poly.entity_id
_entity_poly.type
_entity_poly.pdbx_seq_one_letter_code
_entity_poly.pdbx_strand_id
1 'polypeptide(L)'
;MASQTLSKQALQVIENYRNLSIGKNKILCPYFNNRRSGVRGALRVLIGKGSPKDIEEETLLFALREKVDLDNLNSEKSKKFLVDHNLGIDCSGFIYHILDAELGNLKKHLKHPWIKNPLRKLIAKLRIVENTGVSTFNNDVNTAKVKLSEVKPGDLIIMMNTGLKNDLHHILIVHEVSENQIKYSHSFQFTTDGQYNHGIKQGEIKIIDSNKNILEQEWREVETHNHAKMAKELKIKRVK
;
A
#
# COMPACT_ATOMS: atom_id res chain seq x y z
N MET A 1 27.94 -3.28 5.71
CA MET A 1 27.52 -3.55 4.29
C MET A 1 26.88 -2.30 3.69
N ALA A 2 27.00 -2.08 2.38
CA ALA A 2 26.31 -0.97 1.71
C ALA A 2 24.79 -1.18 1.75
N SER A 3 24.02 -0.09 1.94
CA SER A 3 22.57 -0.13 1.94
C SER A 3 22.04 -0.54 0.57
N GLN A 4 21.07 -1.47 0.54
CA GLN A 4 20.33 -1.86 -0.67
C GLN A 4 18.98 -1.17 -0.66
N THR A 5 18.54 -0.66 -1.83
CA THR A 5 17.23 -0.01 -1.98
C THR A 5 16.43 -0.66 -3.10
N LEU A 6 15.14 -0.33 -3.17
CA LEU A 6 14.34 -0.52 -4.39
C LEU A 6 14.99 0.20 -5.58
N SER A 7 14.59 -0.18 -6.80
CA SER A 7 14.92 0.56 -8.01
C SER A 7 14.48 2.02 -7.93
N LYS A 8 15.13 2.88 -8.72
CA LYS A 8 14.77 4.30 -8.79
C LYS A 8 13.31 4.51 -9.21
N GLN A 9 12.81 3.66 -10.10
CA GLN A 9 11.43 3.68 -10.60
C GLN A 9 10.44 3.39 -9.46
N ALA A 10 10.69 2.35 -8.66
CA ALA A 10 9.82 1.99 -7.54
C ALA A 10 9.88 3.04 -6.42
N LEU A 11 11.06 3.60 -6.12
CA LEU A 11 11.19 4.73 -5.19
C LEU A 11 10.43 5.97 -5.69
N GLN A 12 10.46 6.26 -6.99
CA GLN A 12 9.70 7.36 -7.58
C GLN A 12 8.19 7.16 -7.41
N VAL A 13 7.67 5.92 -7.48
CA VAL A 13 6.25 5.65 -7.21
C VAL A 13 5.89 6.03 -5.77
N ILE A 14 6.73 5.67 -4.79
CA ILE A 14 6.53 6.08 -3.38
C ILE A 14 6.48 7.60 -3.29
N GLU A 15 7.45 8.30 -3.89
CA GLU A 15 7.50 9.76 -3.86
C GLU A 15 6.33 10.43 -4.58
N ASN A 16 5.83 9.86 -5.66
CA ASN A 16 4.66 10.38 -6.36
C ASN A 16 3.41 10.32 -5.49
N TYR A 17 3.20 9.22 -4.74
CA TYR A 17 2.09 9.15 -3.78
C TYR A 17 2.30 10.07 -2.57
N ARG A 18 3.55 10.38 -2.19
CA ARG A 18 3.83 11.34 -1.12
C ARG A 18 3.63 12.78 -1.53
N ASN A 19 3.68 13.06 -2.84
CA ASN A 19 3.67 14.41 -3.41
C ASN A 19 2.65 14.52 -4.56
N LEU A 20 1.39 14.12 -4.31
CA LEU A 20 0.30 14.29 -5.27
C LEU A 20 0.10 15.78 -5.60
N SER A 21 -0.10 16.06 -6.88
CA SER A 21 -0.26 17.40 -7.44
C SER A 21 -1.74 17.76 -7.50
N ILE A 22 -2.25 18.46 -6.48
CA ILE A 22 -3.64 18.91 -6.45
C ILE A 22 -3.65 20.43 -6.57
N GLY A 23 -3.96 20.92 -7.77
CA GLY A 23 -3.74 22.33 -8.14
C GLY A 23 -2.26 22.70 -7.96
N LYS A 24 -2.00 23.78 -7.24
CA LYS A 24 -0.64 24.23 -6.87
C LYS A 24 -0.03 23.48 -5.68
N ASN A 25 -0.80 22.64 -4.99
CA ASN A 25 -0.34 21.98 -3.78
C ASN A 25 0.30 20.62 -4.05
N LYS A 26 1.28 20.27 -3.22
CA LYS A 26 1.80 18.91 -3.08
C LYS A 26 1.29 18.31 -1.78
N ILE A 27 0.52 17.24 -1.88
CA ILE A 27 -0.09 16.59 -0.71
C ILE A 27 0.20 15.10 -0.65
N LEU A 28 0.24 14.59 0.58
CA LEU A 28 0.33 13.17 0.86
C LEU A 28 -0.97 12.47 0.46
N CYS A 29 -0.88 11.41 -0.35
CA CYS A 29 -2.02 10.59 -0.72
C CYS A 29 -2.69 10.00 0.53
N PRO A 30 -4.00 10.23 0.74
CA PRO A 30 -4.72 9.64 1.86
C PRO A 30 -4.95 8.14 1.62
N TYR A 31 -5.15 7.43 2.72
CA TYR A 31 -5.52 6.02 2.69
C TYR A 31 -7.01 5.90 2.40
N PHE A 32 -7.38 5.03 1.45
CA PHE A 32 -8.77 4.72 1.17
C PHE A 32 -8.94 3.21 0.96
N ASN A 33 -9.84 2.59 1.73
CA ASN A 33 -10.10 1.15 1.64
C ASN A 33 -11.55 0.89 1.25
N ASN A 34 -11.71 0.33 0.05
CA ASN A 34 -13.02 0.12 -0.56
C ASN A 34 -13.78 -1.13 -0.06
N ARG A 35 -13.28 -1.87 0.94
CA ARG A 35 -13.92 -3.11 1.43
C ARG A 35 -15.38 -2.89 1.91
N ARG A 36 -15.76 -1.64 2.21
CA ARG A 36 -17.08 -1.28 2.76
C ARG A 36 -18.08 -0.71 1.75
N SER A 37 -17.66 -0.29 0.55
CA SER A 37 -18.58 0.37 -0.39
C SER A 37 -19.47 -0.60 -1.18
N GLY A 38 -19.04 -1.86 -1.32
CA GLY A 38 -19.76 -2.88 -2.10
C GLY A 38 -19.82 -2.62 -3.61
N VAL A 39 -19.19 -1.55 -4.11
CA VAL A 39 -19.28 -1.14 -5.51
C VAL A 39 -18.48 -2.10 -6.39
N ARG A 40 -19.17 -2.80 -7.29
CA ARG A 40 -18.56 -3.73 -8.26
C ARG A 40 -18.28 -3.01 -9.57
N GLY A 41 -17.07 -3.20 -10.10
CA GLY A 41 -16.72 -2.71 -11.44
C GLY A 41 -16.38 -1.22 -11.54
N ALA A 42 -16.37 -0.47 -10.44
CA ALA A 42 -15.98 0.94 -10.41
C ALA A 42 -14.56 1.20 -10.92
N LEU A 43 -14.28 2.45 -11.28
CA LEU A 43 -12.95 2.91 -11.67
C LEU A 43 -11.92 2.62 -10.58
N ARG A 44 -10.67 2.37 -10.96
CA ARG A 44 -9.57 1.99 -10.06
C ARG A 44 -9.40 3.00 -8.92
N VAL A 45 -9.40 4.28 -9.27
CA VAL A 45 -9.28 5.39 -8.32
C VAL A 45 -10.39 5.36 -7.26
N LEU A 46 -11.63 5.11 -7.66
CA LEU A 46 -12.81 5.04 -6.78
C LEU A 46 -12.86 3.79 -5.90
N ILE A 47 -11.90 2.88 -6.03
CA ILE A 47 -11.81 1.67 -5.20
C ILE A 47 -10.46 1.56 -4.47
N GLY A 48 -9.71 2.65 -4.40
CA GLY A 48 -8.41 2.69 -3.71
C GLY A 48 -7.29 1.97 -4.46
N LYS A 49 -7.39 1.87 -5.81
CA LYS A 49 -6.44 1.15 -6.68
C LYS A 49 -5.83 2.03 -7.77
N GLY A 50 -6.15 3.33 -7.79
CA GLY A 50 -5.66 4.27 -8.79
C GLY A 50 -4.16 4.52 -8.68
N SER A 51 -3.50 4.77 -9.80
CA SER A 51 -2.14 5.35 -9.82
C SER A 51 -2.16 6.78 -9.25
N PRO A 52 -1.01 7.40 -8.92
CA PRO A 52 -0.96 8.81 -8.55
C PRO A 52 -1.64 9.72 -9.59
N LYS A 53 -1.37 9.45 -10.88
CA LYS A 53 -1.98 10.18 -11.99
C LYS A 53 -3.49 9.98 -12.06
N ASP A 54 -3.97 8.75 -11.85
CA ASP A 54 -5.42 8.47 -11.84
C ASP A 54 -6.11 9.26 -10.72
N ILE A 55 -5.47 9.39 -9.55
CA ILE A 55 -5.98 10.17 -8.42
C ILE A 55 -6.00 11.66 -8.76
N GLU A 56 -4.92 12.21 -9.30
CA GLU A 56 -4.83 13.62 -9.70
C GLU A 56 -5.89 13.98 -10.76
N GLU A 57 -6.02 13.17 -11.81
CA GLU A 57 -6.98 13.37 -12.90
C GLU A 57 -8.43 13.29 -12.40
N GLU A 58 -8.76 12.29 -11.59
CA GLU A 58 -10.10 12.15 -11.03
C GLU A 58 -10.42 13.31 -10.08
N THR A 59 -9.44 13.77 -9.29
CA THR A 59 -9.60 14.94 -8.42
C THR A 59 -9.99 16.17 -9.21
N LEU A 60 -9.34 16.40 -10.35
CA LEU A 60 -9.66 17.50 -11.25
C LEU A 60 -11.09 17.39 -11.79
N LEU A 61 -11.53 16.18 -12.17
CA LEU A 61 -12.91 15.96 -12.64
C LEU A 61 -13.96 16.25 -11.57
N PHE A 62 -13.73 15.81 -10.32
CA PHE A 62 -14.60 16.16 -9.19
C PHE A 62 -14.65 17.67 -8.95
N ALA A 63 -13.48 18.33 -8.96
CA ALA A 63 -13.39 19.76 -8.75
C ALA A 63 -14.12 20.56 -9.84
N LEU A 64 -13.97 20.17 -11.11
CA LEU A 64 -14.68 20.79 -12.23
C LEU A 64 -16.19 20.62 -12.11
N ARG A 65 -16.66 19.43 -11.75
CA ARG A 65 -18.08 19.12 -11.54
C ARG A 65 -18.69 19.98 -10.43
N GLU A 66 -17.92 20.22 -9.37
CA GLU A 66 -18.37 20.95 -8.18
C GLU A 66 -18.02 22.44 -8.20
N LYS A 67 -17.39 22.90 -9.29
CA LYS A 67 -16.93 24.29 -9.48
C LYS A 67 -15.98 24.74 -8.36
N VAL A 68 -15.14 23.82 -7.89
CA VAL A 68 -14.09 24.08 -6.91
C VAL A 68 -12.80 24.43 -7.66
N ASP A 69 -12.19 25.55 -7.31
CA ASP A 69 -10.86 25.92 -7.83
C ASP A 69 -9.77 25.30 -6.93
N LEU A 70 -9.12 24.24 -7.43
CA LEU A 70 -8.06 23.52 -6.72
C LEU A 70 -6.85 24.41 -6.42
N ASP A 71 -6.59 25.44 -7.23
CA ASP A 71 -5.45 26.35 -7.03
C ASP A 71 -5.64 27.30 -5.85
N ASN A 72 -6.89 27.48 -5.40
CA ASN A 72 -7.26 28.30 -4.26
C ASN A 72 -7.39 27.50 -2.95
N LEU A 73 -7.30 26.17 -3.02
CA LEU A 73 -7.23 25.35 -1.82
C LEU A 73 -5.82 25.43 -1.22
N ASN A 74 -5.73 25.35 0.10
CA ASN A 74 -4.45 25.07 0.76
C ASN A 74 -4.26 23.54 0.89
N SER A 75 -3.10 23.08 1.34
CA SER A 75 -2.80 21.65 1.46
C SER A 75 -3.79 20.90 2.35
N GLU A 76 -4.28 21.51 3.43
CA GLU A 76 -5.26 20.87 4.33
C GLU A 76 -6.62 20.68 3.65
N LYS A 77 -7.14 21.73 2.99
CA LYS A 77 -8.40 21.67 2.24
C LYS A 77 -8.30 20.72 1.05
N SER A 78 -7.15 20.69 0.37
CA SER A 78 -6.89 19.75 -0.72
C SER A 78 -6.93 18.30 -0.23
N LYS A 79 -6.32 18.03 0.93
CA LYS A 79 -6.37 16.69 1.53
C LYS A 79 -7.78 16.30 1.99
N LYS A 80 -8.52 17.23 2.61
CA LYS A 80 -9.94 17.04 2.96
C LYS A 80 -10.77 16.71 1.72
N PHE A 81 -10.59 17.48 0.64
CA PHE A 81 -11.27 17.25 -0.63
C PHE A 81 -11.05 15.82 -1.16
N LEU A 82 -9.80 15.32 -1.12
CA LEU A 82 -9.52 13.92 -1.50
C LEU A 82 -10.25 12.92 -0.61
N VAL A 83 -10.17 13.09 0.71
CA VAL A 83 -10.78 12.16 1.69
C VAL A 83 -12.31 12.14 1.54
N ASP A 84 -12.95 13.30 1.42
CA ASP A 84 -14.40 13.42 1.31
C ASP A 84 -14.93 12.79 0.02
N HIS A 85 -14.12 12.78 -1.03
CA HIS A 85 -14.42 12.13 -2.31
C HIS A 85 -13.93 10.68 -2.42
N ASN A 86 -13.42 10.10 -1.34
CA ASN A 86 -12.85 8.75 -1.33
C ASN A 86 -11.71 8.56 -2.36
N LEU A 87 -10.96 9.61 -2.65
CA LEU A 87 -9.83 9.61 -3.57
C LEU A 87 -8.55 9.34 -2.78
N GLY A 88 -8.07 8.10 -2.85
CA GLY A 88 -6.87 7.69 -2.14
C GLY A 88 -6.41 6.32 -2.58
N ILE A 89 -5.52 5.72 -1.79
CA ILE A 89 -4.93 4.43 -2.11
C ILE A 89 -5.04 3.46 -0.93
N ASP A 90 -5.43 2.22 -1.21
CA ASP A 90 -5.45 1.16 -0.22
C ASP A 90 -4.03 0.59 -0.02
N CYS A 91 -3.84 -0.15 1.07
CA CYS A 91 -2.52 -0.73 1.39
C CYS A 91 -2.01 -1.64 0.26
N SER A 92 -2.86 -2.48 -0.32
CA SER A 92 -2.42 -3.46 -1.31
C SER A 92 -2.27 -2.89 -2.73
N GLY A 93 -3.02 -1.85 -3.10
CA GLY A 93 -2.90 -1.12 -4.35
C GLY A 93 -1.64 -0.27 -4.36
N PHE A 94 -1.31 0.38 -3.23
CA PHE A 94 -0.03 1.07 -3.07
C PHE A 94 1.15 0.11 -3.32
N ILE A 95 1.14 -1.06 -2.67
CA ILE A 95 2.16 -2.09 -2.85
C ILE A 95 2.20 -2.63 -4.28
N TYR A 96 1.04 -2.82 -4.91
CA TYR A 96 0.95 -3.27 -6.30
C TYR A 96 1.72 -2.31 -7.23
N HIS A 97 1.47 -1.00 -7.15
CA HIS A 97 2.09 -0.03 -8.04
C HIS A 97 3.62 0.07 -7.84
N ILE A 98 4.09 -0.05 -6.60
CA ILE A 98 5.53 -0.06 -6.31
C ILE A 98 6.19 -1.32 -6.88
N LEU A 99 5.60 -2.50 -6.63
CA LEU A 99 6.14 -3.76 -7.14
C LEU A 99 6.05 -3.88 -8.67
N ASP A 100 5.01 -3.31 -9.29
CA ASP A 100 4.91 -3.29 -10.75
C ASP A 100 6.00 -2.41 -11.36
N ALA A 101 6.36 -1.30 -10.72
CA ALA A 101 7.51 -0.49 -11.12
C ALA A 101 8.86 -1.18 -10.84
N GLU A 102 8.97 -1.96 -9.77
CA GLU A 102 10.18 -2.71 -9.43
C GLU A 102 10.43 -3.88 -10.40
N LEU A 103 9.38 -4.63 -10.73
CA LEU A 103 9.48 -5.86 -11.55
C LEU A 103 9.17 -5.62 -13.04
N GLY A 104 8.57 -4.48 -13.39
CA GLY A 104 8.16 -4.10 -14.74
C GLY A 104 6.97 -4.86 -15.32
N ASN A 105 6.44 -5.88 -14.63
CA ASN A 105 5.32 -6.69 -15.11
C ASN A 105 4.64 -7.55 -14.03
N LEU A 106 4.35 -6.98 -12.85
CA LEU A 106 3.80 -7.71 -11.71
C LEU A 106 2.55 -8.52 -12.09
N LYS A 107 1.77 -8.03 -13.07
CA LYS A 107 0.59 -8.74 -13.59
C LYS A 107 0.84 -10.19 -14.04
N LYS A 108 2.05 -10.51 -14.51
CA LYS A 108 2.42 -11.88 -14.93
C LYS A 108 2.73 -12.81 -13.75
N HIS A 109 3.13 -12.24 -12.63
CA HIS A 109 3.52 -12.97 -11.42
C HIS A 109 2.32 -13.29 -10.53
N LEU A 110 1.25 -12.48 -10.59
CA LEU A 110 0.08 -12.66 -9.74
C LEU A 110 -0.98 -13.59 -10.35
N LYS A 111 -1.38 -14.59 -9.57
CA LYS A 111 -2.45 -15.54 -9.84
C LYS A 111 -3.56 -15.40 -8.80
N HIS A 112 -4.78 -15.69 -9.22
CA HIS A 112 -5.98 -15.61 -8.39
C HIS A 112 -6.63 -17.00 -8.27
N PRO A 113 -6.03 -17.93 -7.50
CA PRO A 113 -6.44 -19.34 -7.48
C PRO A 113 -7.89 -19.58 -7.01
N TRP A 114 -8.48 -18.65 -6.24
CA TRP A 114 -9.87 -18.74 -5.81
C TRP A 114 -10.89 -18.50 -6.93
N ILE A 115 -10.48 -17.91 -8.06
CA ILE A 115 -11.37 -17.66 -9.20
C ILE A 115 -11.47 -18.94 -10.02
N LYS A 116 -12.55 -19.70 -9.87
CA LYS A 116 -12.77 -20.96 -10.61
C LYS A 116 -13.33 -20.74 -12.02
N ASN A 117 -14.23 -19.77 -12.20
CA ASN A 117 -14.92 -19.51 -13.47
C ASN A 117 -13.97 -18.93 -14.54
N PRO A 118 -13.91 -19.49 -15.76
CA PRO A 118 -12.98 -19.08 -16.81
C PRO A 118 -13.21 -17.65 -17.35
N LEU A 119 -14.46 -17.21 -17.51
CA LEU A 119 -14.78 -15.84 -17.90
C LEU A 119 -14.32 -14.85 -16.83
N ARG A 120 -14.55 -15.20 -15.56
CA ARG A 120 -14.08 -14.38 -14.43
C ARG A 120 -12.55 -14.35 -14.32
N LYS A 121 -11.86 -15.43 -14.70
CA LYS A 121 -10.38 -15.43 -14.79
C LYS A 121 -9.89 -14.46 -15.86
N LEU A 122 -10.56 -14.38 -17.02
CA LEU A 122 -10.19 -13.43 -18.08
C LEU A 122 -10.37 -11.98 -17.61
N ILE A 123 -11.52 -11.66 -17.02
CA ILE A 123 -11.78 -10.31 -16.47
C ILE A 123 -10.76 -9.95 -15.38
N ALA A 124 -10.44 -10.89 -14.48
CA ALA A 124 -9.45 -10.66 -13.43
C ALA A 124 -8.03 -10.45 -13.98
N LYS A 125 -7.69 -11.04 -15.13
CA LYS A 125 -6.40 -10.75 -15.81
C LYS A 125 -6.36 -9.35 -16.42
N LEU A 126 -7.48 -8.86 -16.94
CA LEU A 126 -7.57 -7.49 -17.49
C LEU A 126 -7.57 -6.43 -16.38
N ARG A 127 -8.18 -6.75 -15.23
CA ARG A 127 -8.37 -5.87 -14.08
C ARG A 127 -7.58 -6.34 -12.86
N ILE A 128 -6.30 -6.64 -13.06
CA ILE A 128 -5.55 -7.38 -12.04
C ILE A 128 -5.31 -6.57 -10.76
N VAL A 129 -5.02 -5.27 -10.87
CA VAL A 129 -4.83 -4.40 -9.68
C VAL A 129 -6.11 -4.31 -8.87
N GLU A 130 -7.27 -4.26 -9.53
CA GLU A 130 -8.59 -4.22 -8.88
C GLU A 130 -8.95 -5.52 -8.15
N ASN A 131 -8.42 -6.65 -8.63
CA ASN A 131 -8.63 -7.96 -8.01
C ASN A 131 -7.53 -8.33 -7.01
N THR A 132 -6.47 -7.52 -6.90
CA THR A 132 -5.35 -7.76 -6.00
C THR A 132 -5.62 -7.16 -4.63
N GLY A 133 -5.62 -8.01 -3.60
CA GLY A 133 -5.71 -7.61 -2.19
C GLY A 133 -4.53 -8.13 -1.38
N VAL A 134 -4.50 -7.83 -0.08
CA VAL A 134 -3.48 -8.38 0.85
C VAL A 134 -3.47 -9.91 0.82
N SER A 135 -4.64 -10.54 0.71
CA SER A 135 -4.76 -12.00 0.57
C SER A 135 -4.12 -12.54 -0.71
N THR A 136 -4.08 -11.75 -1.80
CA THR A 136 -3.38 -12.12 -3.04
C THR A 136 -1.89 -12.25 -2.79
N PHE A 137 -1.29 -11.29 -2.09
CA PHE A 137 0.13 -11.32 -1.71
C PHE A 137 0.41 -12.35 -0.61
N ASN A 138 -0.54 -12.64 0.28
CA ASN A 138 -0.36 -13.68 1.29
C ASN A 138 -0.49 -15.11 0.73
N ASN A 139 -0.94 -15.30 -0.51
CA ASN A 139 -1.09 -16.63 -1.07
C ASN A 139 0.26 -17.20 -1.53
N ASP A 140 0.61 -18.41 -1.09
CA ASP A 140 1.87 -19.08 -1.42
C ASP A 140 2.03 -19.40 -2.92
N VAL A 141 0.97 -19.30 -3.72
CA VAL A 141 1.07 -19.37 -5.20
C VAL A 141 1.78 -18.15 -5.78
N ASN A 142 1.64 -16.98 -5.16
CA ASN A 142 2.17 -15.70 -5.65
C ASN A 142 3.47 -15.30 -4.94
N THR A 143 3.66 -15.73 -3.70
CA THR A 143 4.80 -15.34 -2.88
C THR A 143 5.47 -16.53 -2.19
N ALA A 144 6.75 -16.38 -1.87
CA ALA A 144 7.52 -17.30 -1.05
C ALA A 144 7.83 -16.66 0.31
N LYS A 145 7.90 -17.46 1.38
CA LYS A 145 8.32 -16.97 2.71
C LYS A 145 9.81 -16.62 2.68
N VAL A 146 10.17 -15.56 3.40
CA VAL A 146 11.55 -15.07 3.54
C VAL A 146 11.94 -15.06 5.02
N LYS A 147 13.17 -15.46 5.34
CA LYS A 147 13.71 -15.36 6.70
C LYS A 147 14.19 -13.93 6.95
N LEU A 148 14.23 -13.49 8.22
CA LEU A 148 14.69 -12.15 8.57
C LEU A 148 16.11 -11.84 8.05
N SER A 149 17.01 -12.82 8.08
CA SER A 149 18.38 -12.71 7.57
C SER A 149 18.49 -12.59 6.03
N GLU A 150 17.42 -12.87 5.30
CA GLU A 150 17.38 -12.91 3.83
C GLU A 150 16.55 -11.74 3.24
N VAL A 151 16.11 -10.82 4.10
CA VAL A 151 15.27 -9.68 3.71
C VAL A 151 16.02 -8.79 2.72
N LYS A 152 15.32 -8.38 1.68
CA LYS A 152 15.79 -7.47 0.62
C LYS A 152 14.71 -6.43 0.30
N PRO A 153 15.08 -5.30 -0.30
CA PRO A 153 14.10 -4.39 -0.89
C PRO A 153 13.16 -5.14 -1.85
N GLY A 154 11.87 -4.79 -1.80
CA GLY A 154 10.80 -5.48 -2.53
C GLY A 154 10.11 -6.60 -1.74
N ASP A 155 10.68 -7.03 -0.60
CA ASP A 155 10.00 -7.96 0.29
C ASP A 155 8.81 -7.31 0.99
N LEU A 156 7.83 -8.14 1.31
CA LEU A 156 6.56 -7.76 1.89
C LEU A 156 6.50 -8.22 3.34
N ILE A 157 6.11 -7.34 4.24
CA ILE A 157 5.70 -7.70 5.60
C ILE A 157 4.18 -7.74 5.59
N ILE A 158 3.59 -8.90 5.85
CA ILE A 158 2.14 -9.13 5.71
C ILE A 158 1.54 -9.48 7.06
N MET A 159 0.53 -8.71 7.45
CA MET A 159 -0.26 -8.88 8.66
C MET A 159 -1.67 -9.32 8.28
N MET A 160 -2.08 -10.51 8.73
CA MET A 160 -3.44 -11.00 8.50
C MET A 160 -4.23 -11.02 9.80
N ASN A 161 -5.50 -10.60 9.70
CA ASN A 161 -6.46 -10.61 10.81
C ASN A 161 -5.91 -9.86 12.03
N THR A 162 -5.49 -8.62 11.83
CA THR A 162 -5.02 -7.71 12.87
C THR A 162 -6.15 -6.78 13.35
N GLY A 163 -5.84 -5.91 14.32
CA GLY A 163 -6.77 -5.00 14.97
C GLY A 163 -7.63 -5.68 16.03
N LEU A 164 -8.32 -4.88 16.85
CA LEU A 164 -9.12 -5.35 17.98
C LEU A 164 -10.18 -6.41 17.60
N LYS A 165 -10.71 -6.33 16.38
CA LYS A 165 -11.73 -7.26 15.85
C LYS A 165 -11.16 -8.41 15.01
N ASN A 166 -9.84 -8.46 14.81
CA ASN A 166 -9.15 -9.43 13.96
C ASN A 166 -9.71 -9.53 12.52
N ASP A 167 -10.20 -8.43 11.98
CA ASP A 167 -10.84 -8.36 10.65
C ASP A 167 -10.03 -7.54 9.64
N LEU A 168 -8.90 -6.96 10.06
CA LEU A 168 -8.06 -6.12 9.21
C LEU A 168 -6.91 -6.94 8.60
N HIS A 169 -6.56 -6.61 7.36
CA HIS A 169 -5.33 -7.07 6.73
C HIS A 169 -4.48 -5.86 6.41
N HIS A 170 -3.17 -5.99 6.61
CA HIS A 170 -2.22 -4.93 6.33
C HIS A 170 -0.97 -5.48 5.67
N ILE A 171 -0.31 -4.63 4.89
CA ILE A 171 0.85 -5.00 4.10
C ILE A 171 1.80 -3.81 3.99
N LEU A 172 3.09 -4.11 4.09
CA LEU A 172 4.19 -3.16 3.99
C LEU A 172 5.19 -3.68 2.98
N ILE A 173 5.89 -2.77 2.29
CA ILE A 173 7.00 -3.12 1.40
C ILE A 173 8.30 -2.60 1.98
N VAL A 174 9.31 -3.45 2.03
CA VAL A 174 10.67 -3.07 2.38
C VAL A 174 11.24 -2.26 1.22
N HIS A 175 11.61 -1.00 1.47
CA HIS A 175 12.19 -0.13 0.44
C HIS A 175 13.71 0.05 0.58
N GLU A 176 14.26 -0.23 1.77
CA GLU A 176 15.69 -0.16 2.04
C GLU A 176 16.09 -1.18 3.10
N VAL A 177 17.25 -1.82 2.92
CA VAL A 177 17.87 -2.73 3.89
C VAL A 177 19.32 -2.35 4.06
N SER A 178 19.74 -2.11 5.30
CA SER A 178 21.13 -1.96 5.71
C SER A 178 21.49 -3.04 6.74
N GLU A 179 22.70 -2.99 7.28
CA GLU A 179 23.25 -4.04 8.14
C GLU A 179 22.41 -4.34 9.40
N ASN A 180 21.79 -3.30 9.99
CA ASN A 180 21.00 -3.43 11.21
C ASN A 180 19.63 -2.74 11.09
N GLN A 181 19.17 -2.47 9.87
CA GLN A 181 17.96 -1.70 9.65
C GLN A 181 17.17 -2.18 8.43
N ILE A 182 15.85 -2.24 8.59
CA ILE A 182 14.88 -2.42 7.51
C ILE A 182 14.00 -1.18 7.50
N LYS A 183 13.95 -0.46 6.38
CA LYS A 183 12.98 0.62 6.19
C LYS A 183 11.87 0.17 5.25
N TYR A 184 10.65 0.57 5.55
CA TYR A 184 9.46 0.11 4.84
C TYR A 184 8.49 1.25 4.55
N SER A 185 7.63 1.05 3.55
CA SER A 185 6.54 1.94 3.19
C SER A 185 5.20 1.20 3.27
N HIS A 186 4.14 1.90 3.63
CA HIS A 186 2.77 1.39 3.59
C HIS A 186 1.75 2.52 3.47
N SER A 187 0.49 2.19 3.17
CA SER A 187 -0.65 3.09 3.25
C SER A 187 -1.63 2.57 4.29
N PHE A 188 -1.97 3.37 5.31
CA PHE A 188 -2.92 2.95 6.34
C PHE A 188 -3.53 4.14 7.09
N GLN A 189 -4.63 3.89 7.80
CA GLN A 189 -5.23 4.82 8.76
C GLN A 189 -5.23 4.18 10.14
N PHE A 190 -4.45 4.73 11.06
CA PHE A 190 -4.53 4.38 12.48
C PHE A 190 -5.65 5.16 13.16
N THR A 191 -6.06 4.67 14.33
CA THR A 191 -7.07 5.35 15.17
C THR A 191 -6.59 6.73 15.63
N THR A 192 -5.28 6.93 15.76
CA THR A 192 -4.64 8.19 16.14
C THR A 192 -4.58 9.22 15.01
N ASP A 193 -4.78 8.81 13.75
CA ASP A 193 -4.68 9.69 12.58
C ASP A 193 -5.91 10.60 12.38
N GLY A 194 -7.00 10.34 13.10
CA GLY A 194 -8.27 11.03 12.87
C GLY A 194 -8.81 10.85 11.45
N GLN A 195 -9.68 11.78 11.03
CA GLN A 195 -10.38 11.69 9.75
C GLN A 195 -9.51 12.09 8.55
N TYR A 196 -8.56 13.01 8.69
CA TYR A 196 -7.86 13.60 7.55
C TYR A 196 -6.34 13.42 7.57
N ASN A 197 -5.76 12.90 8.67
CA ASN A 197 -4.30 12.80 8.82
C ASN A 197 -3.74 11.38 8.58
N HIS A 198 -4.39 10.59 7.73
CA HIS A 198 -3.92 9.26 7.34
C HIS A 198 -3.32 9.25 5.92
N GLY A 199 -2.76 8.11 5.49
CA GLY A 199 -2.17 7.96 4.16
C GLY A 199 -0.90 7.12 4.11
N ILE A 200 -0.03 7.49 3.17
CA ILE A 200 1.28 6.86 3.01
C ILE A 200 2.19 7.21 4.19
N LYS A 201 2.86 6.20 4.73
CA LYS A 201 3.84 6.34 5.80
C LYS A 201 5.10 5.55 5.46
N GLN A 202 6.20 5.99 6.05
CA GLN A 202 7.48 5.29 6.04
C GLN A 202 7.89 5.04 7.48
N GLY A 203 8.29 3.81 7.75
CA GLY A 203 8.75 3.39 9.06
C GLY A 203 10.06 2.63 8.97
N GLU A 204 10.63 2.33 10.13
CA GLU A 204 11.88 1.60 10.22
C GLU A 204 11.85 0.60 11.38
N ILE A 205 12.56 -0.50 11.16
CA ILE A 205 12.79 -1.58 12.12
C ILE A 205 14.30 -1.69 12.29
N LYS A 206 14.77 -1.53 13.52
CA LYS A 206 16.16 -1.79 13.88
C LYS A 206 16.28 -3.25 14.32
N ILE A 207 17.21 -3.96 13.68
CA ILE A 207 17.50 -5.37 13.97
C ILE A 207 18.41 -5.42 15.19
N ILE A 208 17.88 -5.95 16.29
CA ILE A 208 18.61 -6.12 17.54
C ILE A 208 19.18 -7.54 17.66
N ASP A 209 18.53 -8.53 17.03
CA ASP A 209 18.97 -9.92 17.01
C ASP A 209 18.45 -10.61 15.75
N SER A 210 19.35 -10.99 14.84
CA SER A 210 19.02 -11.61 13.55
C SER A 210 18.49 -13.03 13.67
N ASN A 211 18.65 -13.68 14.83
CA ASN A 211 18.11 -15.02 15.09
C ASN A 211 16.67 -14.98 15.58
N LYS A 212 16.19 -13.81 16.03
CA LYS A 212 14.81 -13.61 16.46
C LYS A 212 13.90 -13.28 15.30
N ASN A 213 12.58 -13.38 15.54
CA ASN A 213 11.62 -13.04 14.52
C ASN A 213 11.44 -11.50 14.39
N ILE A 214 10.73 -11.05 13.35
CA ILE A 214 10.57 -9.61 13.07
C ILE A 214 9.75 -8.85 14.15
N LEU A 215 8.86 -9.51 14.91
CA LEU A 215 8.11 -8.87 16.01
C LEU A 215 9.00 -8.50 17.19
N GLU A 216 10.06 -9.26 17.40
CA GLU A 216 11.00 -9.09 18.51
C GLU A 216 12.06 -8.02 18.23
N GLN A 217 12.05 -7.42 17.03
CA GLN A 217 12.93 -6.33 16.67
C GLN A 217 12.39 -4.99 17.19
N GLU A 218 13.20 -3.93 17.11
CA GLU A 218 12.81 -2.61 17.56
C GLU A 218 12.12 -1.84 16.42
N TRP A 219 10.79 -1.69 16.50
CA TRP A 219 10.00 -0.92 15.56
C TRP A 219 9.87 0.53 16.02
N ARG A 220 10.24 1.50 15.18
CA ARG A 220 10.10 2.91 15.55
C ARG A 220 8.67 3.45 15.41
N GLU A 221 7.87 2.86 14.51
CA GLU A 221 6.45 3.18 14.39
C GLU A 221 5.62 2.28 15.33
N VAL A 222 5.22 2.84 16.46
CA VAL A 222 4.57 2.11 17.56
C VAL A 222 3.23 1.51 17.13
N GLU A 223 2.41 2.26 16.39
CA GLU A 223 1.10 1.80 15.92
C GLU A 223 1.21 0.61 14.98
N THR A 224 2.18 0.64 14.06
CA THR A 224 2.46 -0.48 13.17
C THR A 224 2.94 -1.69 13.94
N HIS A 225 3.80 -1.52 14.95
CA HIS A 225 4.24 -2.62 15.81
C HIS A 225 3.08 -3.24 16.59
N ASN A 226 2.19 -2.41 17.13
CA ASN A 226 0.99 -2.88 17.83
C ASN A 226 0.09 -3.70 16.89
N HIS A 227 -0.11 -3.23 15.66
CA HIS A 227 -0.81 -4.01 14.63
C HIS A 227 -0.10 -5.32 14.28
N ALA A 228 1.24 -5.31 14.22
CA ALA A 228 2.01 -6.52 14.00
C ALA A 228 1.77 -7.55 15.13
N LYS A 229 1.81 -7.10 16.39
CA LYS A 229 1.59 -7.95 17.58
C LYS A 229 0.18 -8.53 17.65
N MET A 230 -0.83 -7.78 17.20
CA MET A 230 -2.23 -8.23 17.17
C MET A 230 -2.54 -9.16 15.99
N ALA A 231 -1.68 -9.24 14.98
CA ALA A 231 -1.95 -10.05 13.81
C ALA A 231 -1.96 -11.55 14.16
N LYS A 232 -3.01 -12.28 13.76
CA LYS A 232 -3.02 -13.75 13.88
C LYS A 232 -1.90 -14.41 13.08
N GLU A 233 -1.47 -13.75 12.01
CA GLU A 233 -0.38 -14.21 11.16
C GLU A 233 0.44 -13.01 10.72
N LEU A 234 1.75 -13.09 10.97
CA LEU A 234 2.76 -12.16 10.47
C LEU A 234 3.80 -12.94 9.68
N LYS A 235 4.03 -12.55 8.43
CA LYS A 235 5.02 -13.20 7.56
C LYS A 235 5.79 -12.18 6.74
N ILE A 236 7.07 -12.48 6.49
CA ILE A 236 7.85 -11.82 5.46
C ILE A 236 7.77 -12.67 4.18
N LYS A 237 7.45 -12.03 3.05
CA LYS A 237 7.18 -12.71 1.79
C LYS A 237 7.76 -11.99 0.59
N ARG A 238 8.26 -12.73 -0.40
CA ARG A 238 8.78 -12.21 -1.68
C ARG A 238 7.92 -12.70 -2.83
N VAL A 239 7.64 -11.85 -3.81
CA VAL A 239 6.95 -12.25 -5.05
C VAL A 239 7.81 -13.26 -5.82
N LYS A 240 7.18 -14.31 -6.35
CA LYS A 240 7.82 -15.38 -7.13
C LYS A 240 8.06 -14.99 -8.58
#